data_AF-A0A0Q6N4C5-F1
#
_entry.id   AF-A0A0Q6N4C5-F1
#
_cell.length_a   1.000
_cell.length_b   1.000
_cell.length_c   1.000
_cell.angle_alpha   90.00
_cell.angle_beta   90.00
_cell.angle_gamma   90.00
#
_symmetry.space_group_name_H-M   'P 1'
#
loop_
_entity.id
_entity.type
_entity.pdbx_description
1 polymer ?
#
loop_
_entity_poly.entity_id
_entity_poly.type
_entity_poly.pdbx_seq_one_letter_code
_entity_poly.pdbx_strand_id
1 'polypeptide(L)'
;MSTIDSCQLTTKDYTILEVMQERRPARGDALSAILQRKISSAVVMFREDIPATVVTLSTRVAYRVNDGPAETRIVAHDEMRGLVGMLLPITNPRGLALLGLAEGQSMSIPTADGGLETLTVHEVVYQPEAARRERLKLAGGAAPGSWRPDGPVLRVVHRSDEPRDKAANQVTAAFDTGFDDPGPSAA
;
A
#
# COMPACT_ATOMS: atom_id res chain seq x y z
N MET A 1 2.01 -32.94 12.39
CA MET A 1 2.09 -31.67 13.15
C MET A 1 1.16 -30.70 12.46
N SER A 2 -0.03 -30.49 13.02
CA SER A 2 -1.09 -29.71 12.40
C SER A 2 -0.67 -28.24 12.33
N THR A 3 -0.30 -27.77 11.15
CA THR A 3 -0.04 -26.35 10.91
C THR A 3 -1.38 -25.64 11.00
N ILE A 4 -1.65 -25.02 12.14
CA ILE A 4 -2.79 -24.12 12.27
C ILE A 4 -2.43 -22.91 11.40
N ASP A 5 -3.00 -22.87 10.20
CA ASP A 5 -2.92 -21.74 9.27
C ASP A 5 -3.66 -20.54 9.93
N SER A 6 -3.06 -19.91 10.93
CA SER A 6 -3.65 -18.74 11.59
C SER A 6 -3.59 -17.58 10.61
N CYS A 7 -4.75 -17.11 10.16
CA CYS A 7 -4.86 -15.94 9.30
C CYS A 7 -4.99 -14.70 10.18
N GLN A 8 -3.99 -13.83 10.20
CA GLN A 8 -4.03 -12.55 10.93
C GLN A 8 -4.12 -11.40 9.93
N LEU A 9 -5.16 -10.58 10.00
CA LEU A 9 -5.37 -9.49 9.04
C LEU A 9 -5.57 -8.16 9.76
N THR A 10 -5.08 -7.08 9.16
CA THR A 10 -5.53 -5.76 9.62
C THR A 10 -6.98 -5.52 9.22
N THR A 11 -7.69 -4.61 9.91
CA THR A 11 -9.05 -4.20 9.50
C THR A 11 -9.10 -3.77 8.03
N LYS A 12 -8.09 -3.02 7.57
CA LYS A 12 -7.98 -2.57 6.18
C LYS A 12 -7.88 -3.75 5.21
N ASP A 13 -6.99 -4.69 5.49
CA ASP A 13 -6.75 -5.83 4.61
C ASP A 13 -7.98 -6.74 4.56
N TYR A 14 -8.64 -6.96 5.70
CA TYR A 14 -9.88 -7.74 5.79
C TYR A 14 -11.00 -7.12 4.93
N THR A 15 -11.24 -5.81 5.03
CA THR A 15 -12.25 -5.12 4.20
C THR A 15 -11.94 -5.22 2.71
N ILE A 16 -10.66 -5.18 2.32
CA ILE A 16 -10.26 -5.37 0.92
C ILE A 16 -10.64 -6.79 0.44
N LEU A 17 -10.40 -7.82 1.27
CA LEU A 17 -10.78 -9.19 0.94
C LEU A 17 -12.30 -9.37 0.83
N GLU A 18 -13.09 -8.76 1.71
CA GLU A 18 -14.56 -8.77 1.62
C GLU A 18 -15.04 -8.17 0.30
N VAL A 19 -14.54 -6.98 -0.05
CA VAL A 19 -14.89 -6.32 -1.32
C VAL A 19 -14.44 -7.15 -2.52
N MET A 20 -13.29 -7.81 -2.45
CA MET A 20 -12.84 -8.75 -3.49
C MET A 20 -13.77 -9.96 -3.62
N GLN A 21 -14.32 -10.46 -2.52
CA GLN A 21 -15.24 -11.59 -2.52
C GLN A 21 -16.59 -11.20 -3.11
N GLU A 22 -17.14 -10.04 -2.72
CA GLU A 22 -18.41 -9.51 -3.22
C GLU A 22 -18.38 -9.23 -4.74
N ARG A 23 -17.26 -8.72 -5.24
CA ARG A 23 -17.10 -8.38 -6.67
C ARG A 23 -16.85 -9.58 -7.56
N ARG A 24 -16.56 -10.75 -6.99
CA ARG A 24 -16.31 -11.97 -7.77
C ARG A 24 -17.63 -12.67 -8.09
N PRO A 25 -17.91 -12.97 -9.37
CA PRO A 25 -18.97 -13.92 -9.69
C PRO A 25 -18.63 -15.26 -9.06
N ALA A 26 -19.64 -15.99 -8.55
CA ALA A 26 -19.46 -17.30 -7.92
C ALA A 26 -18.70 -18.26 -8.85
N ARG A 27 -17.38 -18.36 -8.65
CA ARG A 27 -16.48 -19.24 -9.39
C ARG A 27 -15.87 -20.19 -8.39
N GLY A 28 -16.02 -21.50 -8.64
CA GLY A 28 -15.33 -22.55 -7.87
C GLY A 28 -13.84 -22.65 -8.18
N ASP A 29 -13.17 -21.52 -8.41
CA ASP A 29 -11.74 -21.48 -8.70
C ASP A 29 -10.90 -21.49 -7.41
N ALA A 30 -9.63 -21.88 -7.54
CA ALA A 30 -8.68 -21.98 -6.43
C ALA A 30 -8.64 -20.70 -5.58
N LEU A 31 -8.67 -19.55 -6.25
CA LEU A 31 -8.56 -18.25 -5.63
C LEU A 31 -9.78 -17.91 -4.76
N SER A 32 -10.99 -18.27 -5.20
CA SER A 32 -12.21 -18.06 -4.42
C SER A 32 -12.26 -18.96 -3.19
N ALA A 33 -11.75 -20.20 -3.28
CA ALA A 33 -11.63 -21.09 -2.13
C ALA A 33 -10.63 -20.56 -1.08
N ILE A 34 -9.47 -20.06 -1.52
CA ILE A 34 -8.47 -19.42 -0.65
C ILE A 34 -9.06 -18.18 0.01
N LEU A 35 -9.75 -17.34 -0.75
CA LEU A 35 -10.36 -16.10 -0.26
C LEU A 35 -11.40 -16.37 0.82
N GLN A 36 -12.33 -17.29 0.55
CA GLN A 36 -13.35 -17.68 1.51
C GLN A 36 -12.73 -18.25 2.79
N ARG A 37 -11.70 -19.10 2.66
CA ARG A 37 -10.97 -19.66 3.81
C ARG A 37 -10.27 -18.59 4.63
N LYS A 38 -9.63 -17.60 3.99
CA LYS A 38 -8.96 -16.49 4.66
C LYS A 38 -9.96 -15.63 5.44
N ILE A 39 -11.08 -15.26 4.81
CA ILE A 39 -12.14 -14.45 5.45
C ILE A 39 -12.76 -15.20 6.64
N SER A 40 -13.12 -16.47 6.48
CA SER A 40 -13.82 -17.24 7.51
C SER A 40 -12.97 -17.59 8.75
N SER A 41 -11.64 -17.52 8.64
CA SER A 41 -10.70 -17.87 9.71
C SER A 41 -9.85 -16.69 10.20
N ALA A 42 -10.08 -15.48 9.67
CA ALA A 42 -9.28 -14.31 9.99
C ALA A 42 -9.45 -13.88 11.46
N VAL A 43 -8.32 -13.71 12.14
CA VAL A 43 -8.21 -12.90 13.35
C VAL A 43 -7.91 -11.47 12.92
N VAL A 44 -8.90 -10.59 13.04
CA VAL A 44 -8.78 -9.18 12.67
C VAL A 44 -8.11 -8.40 13.79
N MET A 45 -7.05 -7.66 13.46
CA MET A 45 -6.24 -6.89 14.40
C MET A 45 -6.20 -5.41 14.00
N PHE A 46 -5.96 -4.54 14.99
CA PHE A 46 -5.60 -3.17 14.69
C PHE A 46 -4.22 -3.10 14.06
N ARG A 47 -4.01 -2.03 13.28
CA ARG A 47 -2.77 -1.77 12.57
C ARG A 47 -1.57 -1.66 13.53
N GLU A 48 -1.81 -1.12 14.71
CA GLU A 48 -0.84 -0.91 15.76
C GLU A 48 -0.46 -2.21 16.48
N ASP A 49 -1.33 -3.22 16.45
CA ASP A 49 -1.19 -4.46 17.23
C ASP A 49 -0.69 -5.64 16.39
N ILE A 50 -0.81 -5.57 15.05
CA ILE A 50 -0.39 -6.67 14.20
C ILE A 50 1.13 -6.94 14.33
N PRO A 51 1.57 -8.19 14.51
CA PRO A 51 3.00 -8.49 14.67
C PRO A 51 3.81 -8.11 13.43
N ALA A 52 5.07 -7.70 13.62
CA ALA A 52 5.97 -7.34 12.51
C ALA A 52 6.32 -8.52 11.59
N THR A 53 6.13 -9.75 12.08
CA THR A 53 6.38 -11.02 11.39
C THR A 53 5.19 -11.50 10.55
N VAL A 54 4.08 -10.76 10.53
CA VAL A 54 2.88 -11.12 9.76
C VAL A 54 2.89 -10.40 8.41
N VAL A 55 2.57 -11.15 7.35
CA VAL A 55 2.44 -10.62 6.00
C VAL A 55 1.15 -9.81 5.87
N THR A 56 1.27 -8.49 5.69
CA THR A 56 0.17 -7.57 5.38
C THR A 56 0.24 -7.07 3.93
N LEU A 57 -0.74 -6.29 3.48
CA LEU A 57 -0.63 -5.67 2.15
C LEU A 57 0.56 -4.70 2.06
N SER A 58 1.24 -4.73 0.92
CA SER A 58 2.48 -4.01 0.63
C SER A 58 3.68 -4.48 1.46
N THR A 59 3.59 -5.66 2.08
CA THR A 59 4.72 -6.32 2.71
C THR A 59 5.69 -6.87 1.66
N ARG A 60 6.99 -6.68 1.89
CA ARG A 60 8.05 -7.40 1.18
C ARG A 60 8.38 -8.67 1.97
N VAL A 61 8.11 -9.82 1.37
CA VAL A 61 8.22 -11.13 2.01
C VAL A 61 9.18 -12.02 1.22
N ALA A 62 10.08 -12.70 1.93
CA ALA A 62 10.80 -13.86 1.43
C ALA A 62 9.97 -15.12 1.75
N TYR A 63 9.63 -15.88 0.73
CA TYR A 63 8.82 -17.10 0.87
C TYR A 63 9.36 -18.21 -0.02
N ARG A 64 9.07 -19.45 0.34
CA ARG A 64 9.38 -20.63 -0.48
C ARG A 64 8.11 -21.28 -1.00
N VAL A 65 8.23 -21.94 -2.15
CA VAL A 65 7.19 -22.81 -2.70
C VAL A 65 7.71 -24.24 -2.61
N ASN A 66 7.01 -25.09 -1.88
CA ASN A 66 7.43 -26.45 -1.55
C ASN A 66 8.87 -26.44 -0.97
N ASP A 67 9.74 -27.30 -1.51
CA ASP A 67 11.16 -27.36 -1.16
C ASP A 67 12.06 -26.57 -2.12
N GLY A 68 11.47 -25.64 -2.88
CA GLY A 68 12.20 -24.73 -3.76
C GLY A 68 12.99 -23.65 -3.02
N PRO A 69 13.83 -22.89 -3.73
CA PRO A 69 14.54 -21.75 -3.16
C PRO A 69 13.57 -20.66 -2.69
N ALA A 70 13.99 -19.88 -1.70
CA ALA A 70 13.22 -18.72 -1.26
C ALA A 70 13.30 -17.58 -2.29
N GLU A 71 12.15 -16.98 -2.61
CA GLU A 71 12.04 -15.79 -3.46
C GLU A 71 11.52 -14.61 -2.64
N THR A 72 11.95 -13.39 -2.97
CA THR A 72 11.44 -12.16 -2.35
C THR A 72 10.49 -11.44 -3.29
N ARG A 73 9.26 -11.20 -2.83
CA ARG A 73 8.23 -10.44 -3.56
C ARG A 73 7.51 -9.47 -2.66
N ILE A 74 6.75 -8.55 -3.25
CA ILE A 74 5.86 -7.63 -2.53
C ILE A 74 4.43 -8.13 -2.67
N VAL A 75 3.78 -8.50 -1.56
CA VAL A 75 2.36 -8.86 -1.56
C VAL A 75 1.55 -7.59 -1.79
N ALA A 76 0.84 -7.53 -2.91
CA ALA A 76 0.34 -6.28 -3.45
C ALA A 76 -1.17 -6.28 -3.67
N HIS A 77 -1.77 -5.10 -3.56
CA HIS A 77 -3.04 -4.83 -4.20
C HIS A 77 -2.83 -4.72 -5.74
N ASP A 78 -3.86 -5.01 -6.53
CA ASP A 78 -3.82 -5.08 -8.00
C ASP A 78 -3.39 -3.76 -8.68
N GLU A 79 -3.48 -2.65 -7.95
CA GLU A 79 -3.26 -1.29 -8.48
C GLU A 79 -1.78 -0.85 -8.51
N MET A 80 -0.86 -1.63 -7.95
CA MET A 80 0.58 -1.30 -8.01
C MET A 80 1.15 -1.60 -9.40
N ARG A 81 1.48 -0.56 -10.17
CA ARG A 81 2.14 -0.65 -11.49
C ARG A 81 3.62 -0.30 -11.40
N GLY A 82 4.42 -0.79 -12.36
CA GLY A 82 5.83 -0.38 -12.54
C GLY A 82 6.88 -1.25 -11.83
N LEU A 83 6.47 -2.28 -11.08
CA LEU A 83 7.37 -3.21 -10.37
C LEU A 83 7.28 -4.63 -10.94
N VAL A 84 7.44 -4.76 -12.26
CA VAL A 84 7.30 -6.03 -12.99
C VAL A 84 8.25 -7.08 -12.39
N GLY A 85 7.73 -8.29 -12.14
CA GLY A 85 8.49 -9.39 -11.56
C GLY A 85 8.74 -9.29 -10.05
N MET A 86 8.50 -8.13 -9.40
CA MET A 86 8.64 -7.98 -7.95
C MET A 86 7.31 -8.10 -7.20
N LEU A 87 6.20 -7.81 -7.86
CA LEU A 87 4.87 -7.88 -7.24
C LEU A 87 4.33 -9.30 -7.22
N LEU A 88 3.58 -9.59 -6.18
CA LEU A 88 2.74 -10.77 -6.04
C LEU A 88 1.33 -10.29 -5.63
N PRO A 89 0.47 -9.95 -6.61
CA PRO A 89 -0.86 -9.43 -6.33
C PRO A 89 -1.73 -10.43 -5.56
N ILE A 90 -2.61 -9.94 -4.69
CA ILE A 90 -3.64 -10.76 -4.02
C ILE A 90 -4.73 -11.28 -4.97
N THR A 91 -4.75 -10.80 -6.22
CA THR A 91 -5.51 -11.38 -7.33
C THR A 91 -4.85 -12.65 -7.90
N ASN A 92 -3.66 -13.02 -7.42
CA ASN A 92 -3.00 -14.30 -7.67
C ASN A 92 -3.15 -15.24 -6.45
N PRO A 93 -3.42 -16.55 -6.65
CA PRO A 93 -3.52 -17.53 -5.56
C PRO A 93 -2.36 -17.52 -4.57
N ARG A 94 -1.12 -17.40 -5.04
CA ARG A 94 0.07 -17.36 -4.18
C ARG A 94 0.12 -16.10 -3.33
N GLY A 95 -0.22 -14.95 -3.90
CA GLY A 95 -0.26 -13.68 -3.18
C GLY A 95 -1.32 -13.67 -2.08
N LEU A 96 -2.50 -14.21 -2.40
CA LEU A 96 -3.57 -14.34 -1.41
C LEU A 96 -3.23 -15.36 -0.32
N ALA A 97 -2.58 -16.47 -0.66
CA ALA A 97 -2.19 -17.50 0.30
C ALA A 97 -1.22 -16.98 1.37
N LEU A 98 -0.26 -16.13 0.98
CA LEU A 98 0.72 -15.54 1.90
C LEU A 98 0.11 -14.48 2.82
N LEU A 99 -0.91 -13.74 2.37
CA LEU A 99 -1.51 -12.67 3.15
C LEU A 99 -2.04 -13.18 4.49
N GLY A 100 -1.59 -12.57 5.58
CA GLY A 100 -1.95 -12.89 6.95
C GLY A 100 -1.27 -14.11 7.57
N LEU A 101 -0.31 -14.73 6.87
CA LEU A 101 0.59 -15.71 7.48
C LEU A 101 1.72 -15.01 8.24
N ALA A 102 2.16 -15.60 9.35
CA ALA A 102 3.37 -15.20 10.06
C ALA A 102 4.61 -15.97 9.55
N GLU A 103 5.81 -15.47 9.84
CA GLU A 103 7.06 -16.19 9.61
C GLU A 103 7.02 -17.63 10.16
N GLY A 104 7.53 -18.57 9.39
CA GLY A 104 7.48 -20.01 9.68
C GLY A 104 6.13 -20.68 9.37
N GLN A 105 5.06 -19.92 9.15
CA GLN A 105 3.76 -20.48 8.79
C GLN A 105 3.69 -20.83 7.31
N SER A 106 2.81 -21.77 7.01
CA SER A 106 2.59 -22.27 5.67
C SER A 106 1.12 -22.31 5.31
N MET A 107 0.81 -22.36 4.02
CA MET A 107 -0.53 -22.66 3.51
C MET A 107 -0.39 -23.47 2.22
N SER A 108 -1.14 -24.57 2.12
CA SER A 108 -1.22 -25.36 0.89
C SER A 108 -2.41 -24.89 0.04
N ILE A 109 -2.18 -24.74 -1.27
CA ILE A 109 -3.17 -24.31 -2.24
C ILE A 109 -3.15 -25.23 -3.48
N PRO A 110 -4.29 -25.38 -4.18
CA PRO A 110 -4.33 -26.17 -5.41
C PRO A 110 -3.61 -25.49 -6.56
N THR A 111 -2.88 -26.28 -7.35
CA THR A 111 -2.23 -25.83 -8.59
C THR A 111 -3.16 -26.01 -9.79
N ALA A 112 -2.84 -25.35 -10.92
CA ALA A 112 -3.59 -25.52 -12.16
C ALA A 112 -3.55 -26.97 -12.69
N ASP A 113 -2.49 -27.71 -12.37
CA ASP A 113 -2.29 -29.11 -12.76
C ASP A 113 -3.03 -30.11 -11.85
N GLY A 114 -3.84 -29.63 -10.90
CA GLY A 114 -4.61 -30.46 -9.97
C GLY A 114 -3.81 -30.96 -8.76
N GLY A 115 -2.55 -30.56 -8.63
CA GLY A 115 -1.72 -30.85 -7.45
C GLY A 115 -1.95 -29.86 -6.31
N LEU A 116 -1.14 -29.98 -5.26
CA LEU A 116 -1.04 -28.99 -4.19
C LEU A 116 0.37 -28.40 -4.19
N GLU A 117 0.46 -27.08 -3.98
CA GLU A 117 1.70 -26.42 -3.63
C GLU A 117 1.59 -25.79 -2.25
N THR A 118 2.68 -25.84 -1.48
CA THR A 118 2.75 -25.28 -0.13
C THR A 118 3.62 -24.03 -0.15
N LEU A 119 3.03 -22.91 0.23
CA LEU A 119 3.77 -21.67 0.43
C LEU A 119 4.16 -21.55 1.89
N THR A 120 5.43 -21.30 2.19
CA THR A 120 5.91 -21.02 3.55
C THR A 120 6.51 -19.62 3.59
N VAL A 121 6.10 -18.82 4.58
CA VAL A 121 6.74 -17.53 4.87
C VAL A 121 8.09 -17.82 5.52
N HIS A 122 9.17 -17.44 4.86
CA HIS A 122 10.51 -17.57 5.41
C HIS A 122 10.85 -16.35 6.29
N GLU A 123 10.64 -15.14 5.77
CA GLU A 123 10.99 -13.90 6.44
C GLU A 123 10.13 -12.72 5.93
N VAL A 124 9.72 -11.84 6.84
CA VAL A 124 9.08 -10.57 6.52
C VAL A 124 10.15 -9.47 6.47
N VAL A 125 10.71 -9.27 5.28
CA VAL A 125 11.82 -8.33 5.02
C VAL A 125 11.41 -6.86 5.22
N TYR A 126 10.14 -6.52 5.00
CA TYR A 126 9.60 -5.19 5.31
C TYR A 126 8.09 -5.24 5.46
N GLN A 127 7.58 -4.66 6.55
CA GLN A 127 6.15 -4.49 6.81
C GLN A 127 5.81 -2.99 7.01
N PRO A 128 4.81 -2.44 6.29
CA PRO A 128 4.45 -1.03 6.41
C PRO A 128 3.90 -0.65 7.80
N GLU A 129 3.26 -1.57 8.50
CA GLU A 129 2.75 -1.38 9.86
C GLU A 129 3.89 -1.22 10.87
N ALA A 130 4.87 -2.13 10.87
CA ALA A 130 6.08 -2.02 11.67
C ALA A 130 6.83 -0.72 11.38
N ALA A 131 7.05 -0.39 10.10
CA ALA A 131 7.74 0.85 9.71
C ALA A 131 7.01 2.11 10.22
N ARG A 132 5.67 2.12 10.17
CA ARG A 132 4.88 3.22 10.73
C ARG A 132 5.02 3.31 12.25
N ARG A 133 4.98 2.18 12.97
CA ARG A 133 5.14 2.15 14.43
C ARG A 133 6.50 2.71 14.85
N GLU A 134 7.58 2.30 14.19
CA GLU A 134 8.91 2.82 14.47
C GLU A 134 9.01 4.33 14.21
N ARG A 135 8.43 4.83 13.11
CA ARG A 135 8.37 6.27 12.84
C ARG A 135 7.61 7.05 13.92
N LEU A 136 6.50 6.50 14.43
CA LEU A 136 5.72 7.14 15.50
C LEU A 136 6.46 7.15 16.83
N LYS A 137 7.18 6.08 17.18
CA LYS A 137 8.04 6.04 18.38
C LYS A 137 9.12 7.11 18.32
N LEU A 138 9.77 7.28 17.18
CA LEU A 138 10.77 8.32 16.94
C LEU A 138 10.17 9.73 17.04
N ALA A 139 8.96 9.95 16.51
CA ALA A 139 8.27 11.24 16.58
C ALA A 139 7.75 11.57 17.99
N GLY A 140 7.28 10.57 18.75
CA GLY A 140 6.79 10.74 20.12
C GLY A 140 7.90 10.88 21.18
N GLY A 141 9.13 10.46 20.85
CA GLY A 141 10.33 10.71 21.65
C GLY A 141 10.89 12.13 21.50
N ALA A 142 10.46 12.87 20.47
CA ALA A 142 10.59 14.32 20.47
C ALA A 142 9.50 14.87 21.39
N ALA A 143 9.88 15.17 22.65
CA ALA A 143 9.10 16.10 23.47
C ALA A 143 8.69 17.28 22.58
N PRO A 144 7.45 17.82 22.68
CA PRO A 144 7.08 19.01 21.94
C PRO A 144 8.16 20.04 22.20
N GLY A 145 9.01 20.24 21.19
CA GLY A 145 10.20 21.05 21.33
C GLY A 145 9.73 22.39 21.85
N SER A 146 10.27 22.79 23.00
CA SER A 146 10.18 24.15 23.50
C SER A 146 10.19 25.08 22.29
N TRP A 147 9.09 25.82 22.11
CA TRP A 147 8.99 26.87 21.11
C TRP A 147 10.33 27.62 21.14
N ARG A 148 11.15 27.50 20.09
CA ARG A 148 12.38 28.28 20.03
C ARG A 148 11.94 29.69 19.68
N PRO A 149 12.15 30.70 20.55
CA PRO A 149 11.76 32.07 20.23
C PRO A 149 12.43 32.57 18.93
N ASP A 150 13.56 31.98 18.52
CA ASP A 150 14.32 32.36 17.33
C ASP A 150 14.24 31.35 16.15
N GLY A 151 13.24 30.47 16.12
CA GLY A 151 13.01 29.60 14.96
C GLY A 151 12.33 30.34 13.80
N PRO A 152 12.57 29.95 12.53
CA PRO A 152 11.84 30.52 11.40
C PRO A 152 10.34 30.25 11.56
N VAL A 153 9.55 31.30 11.77
CA VAL A 153 8.10 31.21 11.93
C VAL A 153 7.44 31.19 10.56
N LEU A 154 6.65 30.15 10.28
CA LEU A 154 5.79 30.13 9.11
C LEU A 154 4.64 31.13 9.33
N ARG A 155 4.62 32.19 8.51
CA ARG A 155 3.53 33.16 8.47
C ARG A 155 2.51 32.73 7.43
N VAL A 156 1.25 32.54 7.85
CA VAL A 156 0.14 32.33 6.91
C VAL A 156 -0.09 33.64 6.16
N VAL A 157 0.19 33.66 4.85
CA VAL A 157 0.05 34.84 3.98
C VAL A 157 -1.22 34.81 3.13
N HIS A 158 -1.98 33.71 3.20
CA HIS A 158 -3.21 33.55 2.43
C HIS A 158 -4.24 32.80 3.26
N ARG A 159 -5.35 33.47 3.59
CA ARG A 159 -6.55 32.82 4.13
C ARG A 159 -7.57 32.74 3.02
N SER A 160 -8.08 31.54 2.75
CA SER A 160 -9.04 31.28 1.67
C SER A 160 -10.44 31.88 1.89
N ASP A 161 -10.64 32.64 2.98
CA ASP A 161 -11.93 33.23 3.38
C ASP A 161 -12.01 34.76 3.16
N GLU A 162 -11.05 35.39 2.49
CA GLU A 162 -11.18 36.82 2.16
C GLU A 162 -12.02 37.04 0.88
N PRO A 163 -13.05 37.90 0.92
CA PRO A 163 -13.79 38.29 -0.28
C PRO A 163 -12.86 39.07 -1.21
N ARG A 164 -12.78 38.65 -2.47
CA ARG A 164 -12.09 39.40 -3.53
C ARG A 164 -12.81 40.75 -3.77
N ASP A 165 -12.27 41.82 -3.23
CA ASP A 165 -12.57 43.16 -3.72
C ASP A 165 -11.98 43.31 -5.13
N LYS A 166 -12.88 43.50 -6.11
CA LYS A 166 -12.54 43.76 -7.50
C LYS A 166 -11.84 45.11 -7.60
N ALA A 167 -10.52 45.12 -7.55
CA ALA A 167 -9.73 46.26 -8.00
C ALA A 167 -9.88 46.38 -9.53
N ALA A 168 -10.58 47.44 -9.96
CA ALA A 168 -10.73 47.83 -11.35
C ALA A 168 -9.35 48.15 -11.94
N ASN A 169 -8.91 47.36 -12.92
CA ASN A 169 -7.70 47.65 -13.69
C ASN A 169 -8.04 48.75 -14.69
N GLN A 170 -7.74 50.01 -14.32
CA GLN A 170 -7.96 51.15 -15.19
C GLN A 170 -6.83 51.21 -16.22
N VAL A 171 -7.18 50.97 -17.48
CA VAL A 171 -6.28 51.00 -18.63
C VAL A 171 -6.06 52.47 -19.03
N THR A 172 -4.87 53.02 -18.80
CA THR A 172 -4.44 54.25 -19.46
C THR A 172 -3.56 53.89 -20.65
N ALA A 173 -4.13 54.06 -21.85
CA ALA A 173 -3.44 54.00 -23.12
C ALA A 173 -2.49 55.20 -23.25
N ALA A 174 -1.21 54.92 -23.46
CA ALA A 174 -0.30 55.85 -24.12
C ALA A 174 0.21 55.14 -25.37
N PHE A 175 -0.33 55.55 -26.51
CA PHE A 175 0.20 55.20 -27.82
C PHE A 175 1.52 55.93 -28.00
N ASP A 176 2.61 55.20 -28.22
CA ASP A 176 3.76 55.74 -28.94
C ASP A 176 4.21 54.70 -29.98
N THR A 177 4.31 55.19 -31.21
CA THR A 177 4.46 54.42 -32.44
C THR A 177 5.94 54.25 -32.76
N GLY A 178 6.43 53.02 -32.90
CA GLY A 178 7.83 52.82 -33.31
C GLY A 178 8.25 51.38 -33.56
N PHE A 179 8.16 50.99 -34.84
CA PHE A 179 9.12 50.15 -35.56
C PHE A 179 9.11 48.61 -35.36
N ASP A 180 8.31 47.97 -36.22
CA ASP A 180 8.70 46.95 -37.22
C ASP A 180 9.64 45.80 -36.78
N ASP A 181 9.07 44.60 -36.58
CA ASP A 181 9.80 43.33 -36.45
C ASP A 181 9.19 42.27 -37.39
N PRO A 182 9.85 41.94 -38.53
CA PRO A 182 9.43 40.85 -39.39
C PRO A 182 10.26 39.58 -39.16
N GLY A 183 9.62 38.57 -38.56
CA GLY A 183 9.82 37.14 -38.86
C GLY A 183 10.84 36.35 -38.02
N PRO A 184 10.86 34.99 -38.12
CA PRO A 184 10.33 34.20 -39.23
C PRO A 184 9.28 33.13 -38.87
N SER A 185 8.56 32.71 -39.90
CA SER A 185 7.58 31.62 -39.92
C SER A 185 8.20 30.24 -39.69
N ALA A 186 7.43 29.38 -39.01
CA ALA A 186 7.70 27.96 -38.86
C ALA A 186 7.66 27.22 -40.20
N ALA A 187 8.61 26.29 -40.38
CA ALA A 187 8.56 25.17 -41.31
C ALA A 187 8.73 23.87 -40.52
#